data_AF-A0A6I1E4L6-F1
#
_entry.id   AF-A0A6I1E4L6-F1
#
_cell.length_a   1.000
_cell.length_b   1.000
_cell.length_c   1.000
_cell.angle_alpha   90.00
_cell.angle_beta   90.00
_cell.angle_gamma   90.00
#
_symmetry.space_group_name_H-M   'P 1'
#
loop_
_entity.id
_entity.type
_entity.pdbx_description
1 polymer ?
#
loop_
_entity_poly.entity_id
_entity_poly.type
_entity_poly.pdbx_seq_one_letter_code
_entity_poly.pdbx_strand_id
1 'polypeptide(L)'
;MSTQDGQKNCPCSTQGGAENEVKITPKFSKMLSPAQVQLLDYAHYLDAPELVKSLKLVHDTTLYHTHEPLDEAEKDALFNIKGLWECLEQITE
;
A
#
# COMPACT_ATOMS: atom_id res chain seq x y z
N MET A 1 -55.30 10.01 -2.60
CA MET A 1 -54.82 10.07 -4.00
C MET A 1 -53.50 9.30 -4.01
N SER A 2 -53.53 8.06 -4.49
CA SER A 2 -52.39 7.16 -4.62
C SER A 2 -51.39 7.64 -5.67
N THR A 3 -50.10 7.36 -5.48
CA THR A 3 -49.21 6.96 -6.59
C THR A 3 -48.28 5.83 -6.14
N GLN A 4 -48.43 4.68 -6.78
CA GLN A 4 -47.50 3.55 -6.84
C GLN A 4 -46.44 3.80 -7.94
N ASP A 5 -45.45 2.89 -7.98
CA ASP A 5 -44.51 2.58 -9.06
C ASP A 5 -43.30 3.54 -9.25
N GLY A 6 -42.05 3.11 -9.39
CA GLY A 6 -41.49 1.78 -9.69
C GLY A 6 -40.88 1.70 -11.10
N GLN A 7 -39.64 2.14 -11.33
CA GLN A 7 -38.78 1.73 -12.49
C GLN A 7 -37.38 2.35 -12.35
N LYS A 8 -36.30 1.60 -12.07
CA LYS A 8 -35.47 0.73 -12.94
C LYS A 8 -34.72 1.47 -14.06
N ASN A 9 -33.39 1.42 -13.92
CA ASN A 9 -32.31 1.48 -14.92
C ASN A 9 -32.23 2.72 -15.84
N CYS A 10 -31.16 3.50 -15.66
CA CYS A 10 -30.58 4.26 -16.77
C CYS A 10 -29.23 3.66 -17.19
N PRO A 11 -29.10 3.25 -18.46
CA PRO A 11 -27.93 2.59 -19.00
C PRO A 11 -26.83 3.60 -19.33
N CYS A 12 -25.61 3.08 -19.38
CA CYS A 12 -24.40 3.68 -19.95
C CYS A 12 -24.74 4.74 -21.02
N SER A 13 -24.40 6.01 -20.75
CA SER A 13 -24.43 7.07 -21.75
C SER A 13 -22.99 7.45 -22.11
N THR A 14 -22.64 7.08 -23.32
CA THR A 14 -21.36 7.35 -23.98
C THR A 14 -21.37 8.75 -24.61
N GLN A 15 -20.30 9.50 -24.34
CA GLN A 15 -19.64 10.55 -25.14
C GLN A 15 -20.34 11.87 -25.48
N GLY A 16 -19.58 12.96 -25.25
CA GLY A 16 -19.63 14.15 -26.09
C GLY A 16 -19.27 15.46 -25.38
N GLY A 17 -17.99 15.74 -25.16
CA GLY A 17 -17.53 17.04 -24.67
C GLY A 17 -16.01 17.11 -24.62
N ALA A 18 -15.43 17.88 -25.53
CA ALA A 18 -13.99 18.08 -25.63
C ALA A 18 -13.52 19.07 -24.55
N GLU A 19 -12.77 18.56 -23.58
CA GLU A 19 -11.80 19.31 -22.81
C GLU A 19 -10.70 18.34 -22.38
N ASN A 20 -9.44 18.76 -22.51
CA ASN A 20 -8.26 17.98 -22.13
C ASN A 20 -8.21 17.83 -20.61
N GLU A 21 -9.14 17.10 -20.04
CA GLU A 21 -9.03 16.59 -18.69
C GLU A 21 -8.15 15.34 -18.80
N VAL A 22 -6.86 15.50 -18.50
CA VAL A 22 -6.02 14.35 -18.18
C VAL A 22 -6.67 13.71 -16.95
N LYS A 23 -7.56 12.75 -17.18
CA LYS A 23 -8.01 11.83 -16.14
C LYS A 23 -6.74 11.20 -15.60
N ILE A 24 -6.27 11.70 -14.47
CA ILE A 24 -5.37 10.97 -13.60
C ILE A 24 -6.24 9.86 -13.00
N THR A 25 -6.59 8.87 -13.82
CA THR A 25 -7.04 7.59 -13.31
C THR A 25 -5.82 7.03 -12.59
N PRO A 26 -5.87 6.84 -11.25
CA PRO A 26 -4.79 6.16 -10.58
C PRO A 26 -4.66 4.80 -11.25
N LYS A 27 -3.50 4.49 -11.83
CA LYS A 27 -3.23 3.22 -12.53
C LYS A 27 -3.25 2.00 -11.59
N PHE A 28 -3.73 2.18 -10.36
CA PHE A 28 -3.90 1.16 -9.35
C PHE A 28 -5.36 0.68 -9.35
N SER A 29 -5.83 0.14 -10.48
CA SER A 29 -7.14 -0.54 -10.54
C SER A 29 -7.04 -2.03 -10.18
N LYS A 30 -5.89 -2.50 -9.69
CA LYS A 30 -5.80 -3.86 -9.16
C LYS A 30 -6.29 -3.81 -7.71
N MET A 31 -7.44 -4.41 -7.44
CA MET A 31 -7.84 -4.67 -6.06
C MET A 31 -6.66 -5.38 -5.39
N LEU A 32 -6.17 -4.79 -4.30
CA LEU A 32 -5.14 -5.40 -3.47
C LEU A 32 -5.64 -6.77 -3.02
N SER A 33 -4.74 -7.76 -2.98
CA SER A 33 -5.11 -9.05 -2.41
C SER A 33 -5.46 -8.88 -0.93
N PRO A 34 -6.27 -9.77 -0.34
CA PRO A 34 -6.58 -9.71 1.09
C PRO A 34 -5.32 -9.66 1.98
N ALA A 35 -4.25 -10.35 1.58
CA ALA A 35 -2.96 -10.31 2.27
C ALA A 35 -2.28 -8.94 2.17
N GLN A 36 -2.37 -8.26 1.03
CA GLN A 36 -1.84 -6.90 0.86
C GLN A 36 -2.63 -5.86 1.67
N VAL A 37 -3.95 -6.03 1.79
CA VAL A 37 -4.78 -5.18 2.66
C VAL A 37 -4.42 -5.38 4.12
N GLN A 38 -4.32 -6.65 4.58
CA GLN A 38 -3.89 -6.95 5.95
C GLN A 38 -2.48 -6.41 6.24
N LEU A 39 -1.57 -6.45 5.26
CA LEU A 39 -0.24 -5.86 5.42
C LEU A 39 -0.31 -4.34 5.68
N LEU A 40 -1.23 -3.64 5.00
CA LEU A 40 -1.43 -2.21 5.20
C LEU A 40 -2.03 -1.88 6.56
N ASP A 41 -2.81 -2.79 7.17
CA ASP A 41 -3.31 -2.61 8.54
C ASP A 41 -2.15 -2.57 9.56
N TYR A 42 -1.07 -3.33 9.33
CA TYR A 42 0.15 -3.23 10.16
C TYR A 42 0.98 -1.98 9.89
N ALA A 43 0.79 -1.35 8.72
CA ALA A 43 1.42 -0.10 8.34
C ALA A 43 0.59 1.14 8.77
N HIS A 44 -0.38 0.95 9.67
CA HIS A 44 -1.23 2.05 10.12
C HIS A 44 -0.37 3.16 10.73
N TYR A 45 -0.60 4.41 10.30
CA TYR A 45 0.14 5.61 10.73
C TYR A 45 0.42 5.71 12.24
N LEU A 46 -0.48 5.25 13.10
CA LEU A 46 -0.27 5.30 14.56
C LEU A 46 0.84 4.35 15.04
N ASP A 47 1.03 3.23 14.34
CA ASP A 47 2.02 2.20 14.65
C ASP A 47 3.27 2.30 13.76
N ALA A 48 3.19 3.06 12.67
CA ALA A 48 4.27 3.22 11.69
C ALA A 48 5.61 3.67 12.31
N PRO A 49 5.67 4.64 13.26
CA PRO A 49 6.93 5.00 13.90
C PRO A 49 7.57 3.87 14.69
N GLU A 50 6.77 3.04 15.37
CA GLU A 50 7.28 1.91 16.16
C GLU A 50 7.67 0.73 15.27
N LEU A 51 6.93 0.52 14.19
CA LEU A 51 7.27 -0.46 13.16
C LEU A 51 8.61 -0.09 12.48
N VAL A 52 8.81 1.18 12.11
CA VAL A 52 10.08 1.66 11.55
C VAL A 52 11.24 1.38 12.49
N LYS A 53 11.11 1.70 13.79
CA LYS A 53 12.15 1.41 14.79
C LYS A 53 12.43 -0.09 14.88
N SER A 54 11.38 -0.91 14.88
CA SER A 54 11.49 -2.37 14.97
C SER A 54 12.23 -2.94 13.76
N LEU A 55 11.90 -2.49 12.54
CA LEU A 55 12.56 -2.95 11.32
C LEU A 55 14.03 -2.53 11.29
N LYS A 56 14.36 -1.28 11.69
CA LYS A 56 15.74 -0.81 11.82
C LYS A 56 16.53 -1.64 12.84
N LEU A 57 15.94 -1.93 14.00
CA LEU A 57 16.56 -2.75 15.04
C LEU A 57 16.91 -4.16 14.52
N VAL A 58 15.97 -4.83 13.85
CA VAL A 58 16.19 -6.16 13.28
C VAL A 58 17.31 -6.12 12.24
N HIS A 59 17.29 -5.14 11.35
CA HIS A 59 18.32 -5.00 10.34
C HIS A 59 19.71 -4.75 10.94
N ASP A 60 19.84 -3.77 11.84
CA ASP A 60 21.13 -3.41 12.42
C ASP A 60 21.68 -4.53 13.30
N THR A 61 20.82 -5.22 14.05
CA THR A 61 21.22 -6.40 14.82
C THR A 61 21.71 -7.51 13.89
N THR A 62 20.98 -7.78 12.80
CA THR A 62 21.37 -8.82 11.85
C THR A 62 22.70 -8.50 11.18
N LEU A 63 22.90 -7.24 10.79
CA LEU A 63 24.07 -6.81 10.02
C LEU A 63 25.34 -6.61 10.88
N TYR A 64 25.19 -6.14 12.13
CA TYR A 64 26.32 -5.72 12.95
C TYR A 64 26.54 -6.56 14.21
N HIS A 65 25.55 -7.34 14.64
CA HIS A 65 25.60 -8.09 15.89
C HIS A 65 25.51 -9.60 15.71
N THR A 66 25.27 -10.09 14.49
CA THR A 66 25.40 -11.52 14.20
C THR A 66 26.86 -11.85 13.87
N HIS A 67 27.28 -13.04 14.29
CA HIS A 67 28.57 -13.61 13.90
C HIS A 67 28.46 -14.57 12.72
N GLU A 68 27.23 -14.77 12.22
CA GLU A 68 26.93 -15.67 11.12
C GLU A 68 27.08 -14.93 9.78
N PRO A 69 27.71 -15.56 8.78
CA PRO A 69 27.76 -14.99 7.44
C PRO A 69 26.36 -14.98 6.82
N LEU A 70 25.99 -13.86 6.21
CA LEU A 70 24.72 -13.72 5.51
C LEU A 70 24.81 -14.30 4.09
N ASP A 71 23.86 -15.17 3.75
CA ASP A 71 23.66 -15.64 2.39
C ASP A 71 22.98 -14.57 1.52
N GLU A 72 22.82 -14.84 0.22
CA GLU A 72 22.19 -13.88 -0.70
C GLU A 72 20.69 -13.67 -0.42
N ALA A 73 19.97 -14.71 0.02
CA ALA A 73 18.56 -14.58 0.34
C ALA A 73 18.34 -13.71 1.60
N GLU A 74 19.23 -13.83 2.58
CA GLU A 74 19.25 -13.01 3.79
C GLU A 74 19.61 -11.55 3.48
N LYS A 75 20.57 -11.31 2.58
CA LYS A 75 20.89 -9.96 2.10
C LYS A 75 19.71 -9.32 1.37
N ASP A 76 19.05 -10.08 0.49
CA ASP A 76 17.84 -9.62 -0.21
C ASP A 76 16.73 -9.30 0.78
N ALA A 77 16.55 -10.13 1.82
CA ALA A 77 15.58 -9.87 2.88
C ALA A 77 15.90 -8.57 3.64
N LEU A 78 17.16 -8.34 4.04
CA LEU A 78 17.58 -7.11 4.69
C LEU A 78 17.39 -5.88 3.81
N PHE A 79 17.69 -5.98 2.51
CA PHE A 79 17.44 -4.92 1.55
C PHE A 79 15.94 -4.58 1.44
N ASN A 80 15.08 -5.61 1.40
CA ASN A 80 13.63 -5.42 1.37
C ASN A 80 13.10 -4.80 2.68
N ILE A 81 13.62 -5.22 3.84
CA ILE A 81 13.29 -4.62 5.14
C ILE A 81 13.65 -3.13 5.14
N LYS A 82 14.82 -2.78 4.58
CA LYS A 82 15.25 -1.39 4.42
C LYS A 82 14.28 -0.58 3.56
N GLY A 83 13.94 -1.08 2.38
CA GLY A 83 12.98 -0.41 1.51
C GLY A 83 11.62 -0.25 2.18
N LEU A 84 11.18 -1.23 2.97
CA LEU A 84 9.90 -1.18 3.68
C LEU A 84 9.86 -0.04 4.71
N TRP A 85 10.87 0.10 5.57
CA TRP A 85 10.85 1.20 6.55
C TRP A 85 10.99 2.57 5.88
N GLU A 86 11.76 2.70 4.79
CA GLU A 86 11.91 3.96 4.06
C GLU A 86 10.56 4.39 3.45
N CYS A 87 9.75 3.43 3.01
CA CYS A 87 8.38 3.69 2.57
C CYS A 87 7.49 4.13 3.74
N LEU A 88 7.60 3.48 4.90
CA LEU A 88 6.80 3.81 6.08
C LEU A 88 7.12 5.20 6.64
N GLU A 89 8.40 5.60 6.65
CA GLU A 89 8.82 6.94 7.09
C GLU A 89 8.19 8.05 6.25
N GLN A 90 7.98 7.81 4.95
CA GLN A 90 7.30 8.76 4.05
C GLN A 90 5.79 8.88 4.31
N ILE A 91 5.17 7.90 4.97
CA ILE A 91 3.73 7.94 5.30
C ILE A 91 3.47 8.77 6.57
N THR A 92 4.48 8.92 7.42
CA THR A 92 4.38 9.66 8.69
C THR A 92 4.54 11.18 8.57
N GLU A 93 4.89 11.70 7.39
CA GLU A 93 5.07 13.13 7.07
C GLU A 93 3.90 13.66 6.22
#